data_AF-A0A151RGW8-F1
#
_entry.id   AF-A0A151RGW8-F1
#
_cell.length_a   1.000
_cell.length_b   1.000
_cell.length_c   1.000
_cell.angle_alpha   90.00
_cell.angle_beta   90.00
_cell.angle_gamma   90.00
#
_symmetry.space_group_name_H-M   'P 1'
#
loop_
_entity.id
_entity.type
_entity.pdbx_description
1 polymer ?
#
loop_
_entity_poly.entity_id
_entity_poly.type
_entity_poly.pdbx_seq_one_letter_code
_entity_poly.pdbx_strand_id
1 'polypeptide(L)' 'MDQNSRHLGKWSYNWEGPFRVDQVYSKNAYVIKEINSNAASRIINGKYLKQFHERSKY' A
#
# COMPACT_ATOMS: atom_id res chain seq x y z
N MET A 1 -7.89 20.84 -3.19
CA MET A 1 -6.81 20.09 -3.86
C MET A 1 -5.50 20.78 -3.51
N ASP A 2 -4.65 20.11 -2.73
CA ASP A 2 -3.44 20.68 -2.16
C ASP A 2 -2.37 20.96 -3.25
N GLN A 3 -1.80 22.17 -3.22
CA GLN A 3 -0.83 22.67 -4.20
C GLN A 3 0.57 22.08 -4.03
N ASN A 4 0.86 21.29 -2.97
CA ASN A 4 2.19 20.72 -2.73
C ASN A 4 2.48 19.46 -3.56
N SER A 5 1.47 18.89 -4.23
CA SER A 5 1.63 17.72 -5.11
C SER A 5 2.43 18.00 -6.39
N ARG A 6 2.62 19.28 -6.76
CA ARG A 6 3.29 19.67 -8.02
C ARG A 6 4.81 19.76 -7.93
N HIS A 7 5.40 19.78 -6.74
CA HIS A 7 6.85 19.99 -6.56
C HIS A 7 7.67 18.70 -6.38
N LEU A 8 7.00 17.60 -6.05
CA LEU A 8 7.63 16.28 -6.07
C LEU A 8 7.32 15.68 -7.45
N GLY A 9 8.32 15.63 -8.34
CA GLY A 9 8.20 14.96 -9.63
C GLY A 9 7.72 13.51 -9.44
N LYS A 10 7.26 12.88 -10.53
CA LYS A 10 6.70 11.51 -10.76
C LYS A 10 7.03 10.35 -9.78
N TRP A 11 8.01 10.51 -8.91
CA TRP A 11 8.50 9.64 -7.85
C TRP A 11 8.05 10.04 -6.42
N SER A 12 7.02 10.87 -6.26
CA SER A 12 6.48 11.21 -4.94
C SER A 12 6.04 9.94 -4.19
N TYR A 13 6.44 9.84 -2.92
CA TYR A 13 6.13 8.76 -1.99
C TYR A 13 4.64 8.74 -1.59
N ASN A 14 3.73 8.53 -2.56
CA ASN A 14 2.29 8.40 -2.31
C ASN A 14 1.89 7.00 -1.83
N TRP A 15 2.86 6.19 -1.40
CA TRP A 15 2.59 4.88 -0.84
C TRP A 15 2.01 5.05 0.56
N GLU A 16 0.75 4.69 0.71
CA GLU A 16 0.15 4.49 2.03
C GLU A 16 0.88 3.35 2.75
N GLY A 17 0.87 3.38 4.08
CA GLY A 17 1.75 2.60 4.97
C GLY A 17 1.73 1.08 4.78
N PRO A 18 2.40 0.34 5.68
CA PRO A 18 2.44 -1.12 5.55
C PRO A 18 1.05 -1.73 5.80
N PHE A 19 0.62 -2.56 4.87
CA PHE A 19 -0.62 -3.33 4.97
C PHE A 19 -0.33 -4.82 5.02
N ARG A 20 -1.23 -5.57 5.66
CA ARG A 20 -1.24 -7.03 5.62
C ARG A 20 -2.23 -7.50 4.57
N VAL A 21 -1.82 -8.48 3.76
CA VAL A 21 -2.73 -9.17 2.83
C VAL A 21 -3.57 -10.17 3.62
N ASP A 22 -4.88 -10.01 3.56
CA ASP A 22 -5.88 -10.87 4.21
C ASP A 22 -6.33 -12.00 3.27
N GLN A 23 -6.51 -11.70 1.99
CA GLN A 23 -6.91 -12.67 0.96
C GLN A 23 -6.32 -12.31 -0.40
N VAL A 24 -6.00 -13.33 -1.20
CA VAL A 24 -5.54 -13.21 -2.59
C VAL A 24 -6.61 -13.76 -3.51
N TYR A 25 -7.00 -12.98 -4.53
CA TYR A 25 -7.93 -13.42 -5.57
C TYR A 25 -7.19 -13.76 -6.86
N SER A 26 -7.83 -14.62 -7.67
CA SER A 26 -7.46 -14.81 -9.06
C SER A 26 -7.54 -13.48 -9.81
N LYS A 27 -6.55 -13.16 -10.65
CA LYS A 27 -6.40 -11.90 -11.44
C LYS A 27 -5.78 -10.71 -10.69
N ASN A 28 -4.80 -10.95 -9.81
CA ASN A 28 -3.96 -9.89 -9.22
C ASN A 28 -4.76 -8.88 -8.37
N ALA A 29 -5.81 -9.34 -7.69
CA ALA A 29 -6.57 -8.57 -6.73
C ALA A 29 -6.32 -9.11 -5.32
N TYR A 30 -6.18 -8.21 -4.36
CA TYR A 30 -5.79 -8.51 -2.99
C TYR A 30 -6.74 -7.79 -2.04
N VAL A 31 -7.15 -8.49 -0.98
CA VAL A 31 -7.77 -7.87 0.18
C VAL A 31 -6.65 -7.47 1.13
N ILE A 32 -6.52 -6.18 1.41
CA ILE A 32 -5.55 -5.65 2.36
C ILE A 32 -6.26 -5.14 3.61
N LYS A 33 -5.59 -5.29 4.75
CA LYS A 33 -5.99 -4.74 6.05
C LYS A 33 -4.82 -3.95 6.63
N GLU A 34 -5.13 -2.89 7.36
CA GLU A 34 -4.12 -2.12 8.07
C GLU A 34 -3.55 -2.95 9.24
N ILE A 35 -2.25 -2.84 9.51
CA ILE A 35 -1.59 -3.70 10.51
C ILE A 35 -1.97 -3.28 11.94
N ASN A 36 -2.12 -1.96 12.17
CA ASN A 36 -2.29 -1.39 13.51
C ASN A 36 -3.72 -0.92 13.80
N SER A 37 -4.62 -1.01 12.83
CA SER A 37 -6.00 -0.56 12.97
C SER A 37 -6.95 -1.71 12.68
N ASN A 38 -8.07 -1.77 13.40
CA ASN A 38 -9.23 -2.58 13.00
C ASN A 38 -9.99 -1.94 11.83
N ALA A 39 -9.24 -1.36 10.87
CA ALA A 39 -9.79 -0.70 9.72
C ALA A 39 -10.43 -1.75 8.80
N ALA A 40 -11.51 -1.35 8.14
CA ALA A 40 -12.19 -2.20 7.18
C ALA A 40 -11.24 -2.64 6.06
N SER A 41 -11.33 -3.91 5.68
CA SER A 41 -10.56 -4.47 4.58
C SER A 41 -10.85 -3.73 3.28
N ARG A 42 -9.82 -3.52 2.47
CA ARG A 42 -9.96 -2.91 1.13
C ARG A 42 -9.51 -3.88 0.06
N ILE A 43 -10.19 -3.87 -1.08
CA ILE A 43 -9.78 -4.65 -2.26
C ILE A 43 -8.96 -3.75 -3.16
N ILE A 44 -7.75 -4.19 -3.53
CA ILE A 44 -6.81 -3.44 -4.35
C ILE A 44 -6.14 -4.34 -5.40
N ASN A 45 -5.77 -3.75 -6.54
CA ASN A 45 -5.01 -4.45 -7.57
C ASN A 45 -3.51 -4.48 -7.20
N GLY A 46 -2.84 -5.60 -7.45
CA GLY A 46 -1.41 -5.78 -7.17
C GLY A 46 -0.49 -4.82 -7.92
N LYS A 47 -0.93 -4.22 -9.04
CA LYS A 47 -0.14 -3.17 -9.72
C LYS A 47 0.07 -1.92 -8.87
N TYR A 48 -0.75 -1.73 -7.82
CA TYR A 48 -0.66 -0.66 -6.85
C TYR A 48 -0.13 -1.15 -5.50
N LEU A 49 0.50 -2.32 -5.45
CA LEU A 49 1.15 -2.85 -4.25
C LEU A 49 2.65 -2.97 -4.50
N LYS A 50 3.43 -2.78 -3.43
CA LYS A 50 4.86 -3.06 -3.41
C LYS A 50 5.13 -4.02 -2.25
N GLN A 51 5.97 -5.02 -2.46
CA GLN A 51 6.38 -5.91 -1.38
C GLN A 51 7.09 -5.10 -0.29
N PHE A 52 6.64 -5.28 0.95
CA PHE A 52 7.29 -4.70 2.11
C PHE A 52 8.56 -5.51 2.40
N HIS A 53 9.71 -4.86 2.29
CA HIS A 53 10.99 -5.44 2.71
C HIS A 53 11.29 -4.93 4.11
N GLU A 54 11.18 -5.81 5.11
CA GLU A 54 11.69 -5.48 6.44
C GLU A 54 13.21 -5.32 6.33
N ARG A 55 13.71 -4.15 6.69
CA ARG A 55 15.14 -3.96 6.85
C ARG A 55 15.53 -4.74 8.10
N SER A 56 16.05 -5.95 7.90
CA SER A 56 16.62 -6.75 8.98
C SER A 56 17.62 -5.88 9.75
N LYS A 57 17.33 -5.66 11.04
CA LYS A 57 18.18 -4.88 11.93
C LYS A 57 19.41 -5.74 12.24
N TYR A 58 20.53 -5.39 11.63
CA TYR A 58 21.86 -5.72 12.15
C TYR A 58 22.29 -4.61 13.10
#